data_AF-A0A3D9GVI6-F1
#
_entry.id   AF-A0A3D9GVI6-F1
#
_cell.length_a   1.000
_cell.length_b   1.000
_cell.length_c   1.000
_cell.angle_alpha   90.00
_cell.angle_beta   90.00
_cell.angle_gamma   90.00
#
_symmetry.space_group_name_H-M   'P 1'
#
loop_
_entity.id
_entity.type
_entity.pdbx_description
1 polymer ?
#
loop_
_entity_poly.entity_id
_entity_poly.type
_entity_poly.pdbx_seq_one_letter_code
_entity_poly.pdbx_strand_id
1 'polypeptide(L)'
;MVIIDEVYRNISFDMPEQELFILLERVKAKKEEDIEELKNKIDKYEQKRRAEEALYQSMSPIRRLFTGRPASHHQAVEYMVHVKERFKKIDAIKRSIRELDQVLDRLRLPIRDSNEVFLSPELIREIRLLQEMEASQE
;
A
#
# COMPACT_ATOMS: atom_id res chain seq x y z
N MET A 1 6.72 -16.22 -21.41
CA MET A 1 6.67 -14.76 -21.53
C MET A 1 7.87 -14.25 -20.78
N VAL A 2 8.72 -13.48 -21.46
CA VAL A 2 9.96 -12.99 -20.87
C VAL A 2 9.68 -11.68 -20.15
N ILE A 3 9.90 -11.68 -18.84
CA ILE A 3 9.79 -10.48 -18.02
C ILE A 3 11.13 -9.76 -18.03
N ILE A 4 11.14 -8.54 -18.51
CA ILE A 4 12.32 -7.70 -18.65
C ILE A 4 12.20 -6.53 -17.67
N ASP A 5 13.28 -6.25 -16.94
CA ASP A 5 13.38 -5.03 -16.13
C ASP A 5 13.45 -3.81 -17.05
N GLU A 6 12.52 -2.87 -16.88
CA GLU A 6 12.44 -1.68 -17.73
C GLU A 6 13.69 -0.77 -17.65
N VAL A 7 14.41 -0.80 -16.51
CA VAL A 7 15.58 0.04 -16.23
C VAL A 7 16.85 -0.66 -16.66
N TYR A 8 17.04 -1.91 -16.22
CA TYR A 8 18.30 -2.64 -16.41
C TYR A 8 18.30 -3.53 -17.66
N ARG A 9 17.13 -3.71 -18.31
CA ARG A 9 16.93 -4.56 -19.50
C ARG A 9 17.46 -5.99 -19.34
N ASN A 10 17.50 -6.49 -18.11
CA ASN A 10 17.84 -7.88 -17.83
C ASN A 10 16.57 -8.74 -17.81
N ILE A 11 16.70 -9.99 -18.21
CA ILE A 11 15.64 -10.98 -18.07
C ILE A 11 15.52 -11.31 -16.58
N SER A 12 14.35 -11.03 -16.01
CA SER A 12 14.07 -11.28 -14.60
C SER A 12 13.38 -12.62 -14.38
N PHE A 13 12.45 -12.98 -15.27
CA PHE A 13 11.71 -14.24 -15.20
C PHE A 13 11.30 -14.71 -16.60
N ASP A 14 11.06 -16.00 -16.76
CA ASP A 14 10.33 -16.56 -17.89
C ASP A 14 9.23 -17.47 -17.36
N MET A 15 7.97 -17.14 -17.68
CA MET A 15 6.81 -17.91 -17.22
C MET A 15 5.64 -17.80 -18.21
N PRO A 16 4.67 -18.73 -18.20
CA PRO A 16 3.46 -18.62 -19.01
C PRO A 16 2.71 -17.31 -18.77
N GLU A 17 2.10 -16.75 -19.82
CA GLU A 17 1.35 -15.50 -19.72
C GLU A 17 0.23 -15.58 -18.68
N GLN A 18 -0.50 -16.70 -18.65
CA GLN A 18 -1.60 -16.91 -17.71
C GLN A 18 -1.10 -16.90 -16.26
N GLU A 19 0.07 -17.47 -16.02
CA GLU A 19 0.69 -17.50 -14.69
C GLU A 19 1.14 -16.10 -14.27
N LEU A 20 1.77 -15.36 -15.19
CA LEU A 20 2.13 -13.95 -14.98
C LEU A 20 0.90 -13.09 -14.68
N PHE A 21 -0.19 -13.28 -15.44
CA PHE A 21 -1.42 -12.53 -15.24
C PHE A 21 -2.01 -12.77 -13.85
N ILE A 22 -2.09 -14.04 -13.42
CA ILE A 22 -2.57 -14.42 -12.08
C ILE A 22 -1.69 -13.80 -10.99
N LEU A 23 -0.37 -13.85 -11.18
CA LEU A 23 0.60 -13.30 -10.24
C LEU A 23 0.44 -11.78 -10.08
N LEU A 24 0.29 -11.04 -11.18
CA LEU A 24 0.07 -9.59 -11.16
C LEU A 24 -1.27 -9.21 -10.52
N GLU A 25 -2.35 -9.94 -10.79
CA GLU A 25 -3.65 -9.74 -10.11
C GLU A 25 -3.53 -10.01 -8.60
N ARG A 26 -2.76 -11.02 -8.17
CA ARG A 26 -2.48 -11.26 -6.74
C ARG A 26 -1.70 -10.12 -6.10
N VAL A 27 -0.64 -9.62 -6.75
CA VAL A 27 0.12 -8.45 -6.27
C VAL A 27 -0.81 -7.26 -6.08
N LYS A 28 -1.68 -7.01 -7.06
CA LYS A 28 -2.68 -5.94 -7.00
C LYS A 28 -3.63 -6.13 -5.82
N ALA A 29 -4.20 -7.32 -5.65
CA ALA A 29 -5.11 -7.61 -4.54
C ALA A 29 -4.44 -7.40 -3.17
N LYS A 30 -3.17 -7.81 -3.00
CA LYS A 30 -2.41 -7.55 -1.77
C LYS A 30 -2.26 -6.06 -1.49
N LYS A 31 -1.96 -5.25 -2.52
CA LYS A 31 -1.85 -3.80 -2.40
C LYS A 31 -3.17 -3.13 -2.02
N GLU A 32 -4.28 -3.62 -2.55
CA GLU A 32 -5.62 -3.14 -2.19
C GLU A 32 -5.94 -3.46 -0.72
N GLU A 33 -5.60 -4.66 -0.25
CA GLU A 33 -5.70 -5.04 1.16
C GLU A 33 -4.85 -4.11 2.05
N ASP A 34 -3.61 -3.82 1.65
CA ASP A 34 -2.72 -2.93 2.41
C ASP A 34 -3.28 -1.49 2.50
N ILE A 35 -3.97 -1.00 1.46
CA ILE A 35 -4.69 0.28 1.50
C ILE A 35 -5.81 0.24 2.55
N GLU A 36 -6.62 -0.82 2.57
CA GLU A 36 -7.70 -0.96 3.55
C GLU A 36 -7.17 -1.09 4.97
N GLU A 37 -6.05 -1.78 5.18
CA GLU A 37 -5.41 -1.86 6.49
C GLU A 37 -4.93 -0.47 6.96
N LEU A 38 -4.33 0.33 6.07
CA LEU A 38 -3.91 1.69 6.38
C LEU A 38 -5.10 2.61 6.71
N LYS A 39 -6.19 2.52 5.95
CA LYS A 39 -7.44 3.27 6.25
C LYS A 39 -8.00 2.91 7.62
N ASN A 40 -8.11 1.62 7.92
CA ASN A 40 -8.57 1.13 9.21
C ASN A 40 -7.69 1.65 10.38
N LYS A 41 -6.37 1.72 10.18
CA LYS A 41 -5.44 2.29 11.17
C LYS A 41 -5.64 3.80 11.37
N ILE A 42 -5.96 4.55 10.30
CA ILE A 42 -6.30 5.99 10.37
C ILE A 42 -7.62 6.17 11.13
N ASP A 43 -8.66 5.42 10.77
CA ASP A 43 -9.98 5.53 11.38
C ASP A 43 -9.96 5.23 12.88
N LYS A 44 -9.24 4.17 13.29
CA LYS A 44 -9.03 3.85 14.71
C LYS A 44 -8.35 5.01 15.47
N TYR A 45 -7.36 5.65 14.86
CA TYR A 45 -6.67 6.79 15.46
C TYR A 45 -7.61 8.00 15.61
N GLU A 46 -8.35 8.34 14.56
CA GLU A 46 -9.31 9.45 14.58
C GLU A 46 -10.45 9.21 15.58
N GLN A 47 -10.98 7.99 15.66
CA GLN A 47 -12.01 7.63 16.65
C GLN A 47 -11.50 7.81 18.07
N LYS A 48 -10.30 7.31 18.38
CA LYS A 48 -9.65 7.48 19.68
C LYS A 48 -9.48 8.97 20.01
N ARG A 49 -8.94 9.76 19.09
CA ARG A 49 -8.73 11.20 19.27
C ARG A 49 -10.05 11.94 19.56
N ARG A 50 -11.10 11.65 18.79
CA ARG A 50 -12.43 12.27 18.99
C ARG A 50 -13.03 11.88 20.35
N ALA A 51 -12.86 10.64 20.79
CA ALA A 51 -13.31 10.20 22.11
C ALA A 51 -12.57 10.93 23.23
N GLU A 52 -11.25 11.10 23.12
CA GLU A 52 -10.44 11.87 24.07
C GLU A 52 -10.84 13.35 24.11
N GLU A 53 -11.07 13.95 22.93
CA GLU A 53 -11.55 15.33 22.82
C GLU A 53 -12.95 15.50 23.43
N ALA A 54 -13.89 14.60 23.15
CA ALA A 54 -15.23 14.62 23.70
C ALA A 54 -15.22 14.44 25.23
N LEU A 55 -14.39 13.52 25.74
CA LEU A 55 -14.22 13.32 27.18
C LEU A 55 -13.69 14.60 27.84
N TYR A 56 -12.62 15.19 27.30
CA TYR A 56 -12.09 16.46 27.81
C TYR A 56 -13.14 17.57 27.76
N GLN A 57 -13.93 17.63 26.68
CA GLN A 57 -14.99 18.62 26.55
C GLN A 57 -16.12 18.43 27.58
N SER A 58 -16.46 17.19 27.94
CA SER A 58 -17.46 16.90 28.97
C SER A 58 -17.00 17.14 30.41
N MET A 59 -15.69 17.31 30.66
CA MET A 59 -15.18 17.52 32.02
C MET A 59 -15.51 18.92 32.55
N SER A 60 -15.75 19.01 33.86
CA SER A 60 -15.94 20.29 34.55
C SER A 60 -14.66 21.16 34.47
N PRO A 61 -14.77 22.49 34.54
CA PRO A 61 -13.62 23.40 34.45
C PRO A 61 -12.52 23.11 35.47
N ILE A 62 -12.91 22.73 36.70
CA ILE A 62 -11.99 22.34 37.76
C ILE A 62 -11.21 21.09 37.35
N ARG A 63 -11.91 20.04 36.87
CA ARG A 63 -11.28 18.79 36.46
C ARG A 63 -10.38 18.95 35.22
N ARG A 64 -10.72 19.89 34.30
CA ARG A 64 -9.86 20.27 33.17
C ARG A 64 -8.54 20.92 33.59
N LEU A 65 -8.55 21.70 34.66
CA LEU A 65 -7.35 22.37 35.17
C LEU A 65 -6.32 21.36 35.70
N PHE A 66 -6.79 20.26 36.30
CA PHE A 66 -5.94 19.23 36.90
C PHE A 66 -5.59 18.05 35.97
N THR A 67 -6.14 17.99 34.76
CA THR A 67 -5.94 16.84 33.83
C THR A 67 -4.76 16.98 32.88
N GLY A 68 -3.91 18.00 33.02
CA GLY A 68 -2.59 18.07 32.36
C GLY A 68 -2.63 17.74 30.86
N ARG A 69 -3.29 18.59 30.05
CA ARG A 69 -3.40 18.36 28.60
C ARG A 69 -1.98 18.28 27.99
N PRO A 70 -1.65 17.24 27.21
CA PRO A 70 -0.38 17.18 26.51
C PRO A 70 -0.23 18.39 25.58
N ALA A 71 1.01 18.89 25.43
CA ALA A 71 1.27 20.09 24.64
C ALA A 71 0.78 19.91 23.20
N SER A 72 0.21 20.97 22.63
CA SER A 72 -0.36 20.99 21.26
C SER A 72 0.60 20.47 20.19
N HIS A 73 1.91 20.66 20.41
CA HIS A 73 2.94 20.17 19.52
C HIS A 73 2.99 18.63 19.41
N HIS A 74 2.83 17.90 20.51
CA HIS A 74 2.81 16.43 20.48
C HIS A 74 1.62 15.91 19.68
N GLN A 75 0.45 16.52 19.84
CA GLN A 75 -0.76 16.16 19.08
C GLN A 75 -0.57 16.35 17.57
N ALA A 76 0.10 17.43 17.15
CA ALA A 76 0.38 17.69 15.75
C ALA A 76 1.36 16.67 15.14
N VAL A 77 2.40 16.29 15.90
CA VAL A 77 3.37 15.27 15.47
C VAL A 77 2.71 13.91 15.35
N GLU A 78 1.92 13.50 16.34
CA GLU A 78 1.14 12.25 16.30
C GLU A 78 0.21 12.21 15.09
N TYR A 79 -0.50 13.31 14.82
CA TYR A 79 -1.38 13.41 13.65
C TYR A 79 -0.61 13.26 12.34
N MET A 80 0.55 13.91 12.24
CA MET A 80 1.40 13.82 11.05
C MET A 80 1.80 12.36 10.78
N VAL A 81 2.25 11.63 11.79
CA VAL A 81 2.72 10.25 11.66
C VAL A 81 1.55 9.27 11.43
N HIS A 82 0.47 9.39 12.21
CA HIS A 82 -0.63 8.42 12.18
C HIS A 82 -1.66 8.64 11.09
N VAL A 83 -1.70 9.85 10.50
CA VAL A 83 -2.66 10.19 9.45
C VAL A 83 -1.95 10.59 8.17
N LYS A 84 -1.18 11.68 8.21
CA LYS A 84 -0.60 12.28 6.98
C LYS A 84 0.39 11.34 6.29
N GLU A 85 1.30 10.71 7.03
CA GLU A 85 2.25 9.75 6.45
C GLU A 85 1.55 8.49 5.92
N ARG A 86 0.49 8.03 6.58
CA ARG A 86 -0.29 6.89 6.10
C ARG A 86 -1.04 7.20 4.81
N PHE A 87 -1.61 8.40 4.67
CA PHE A 87 -2.17 8.85 3.39
C PHE A 87 -1.13 8.92 2.29
N LYS A 88 0.08 9.42 2.57
CA LYS A 88 1.19 9.39 1.59
C LYS A 88 1.51 7.96 1.14
N LYS A 89 1.51 7.00 2.07
CA LYS A 89 1.70 5.57 1.74
C LYS A 89 0.57 5.05 0.85
N ILE A 90 -0.69 5.34 1.18
CA ILE A 90 -1.85 5.00 0.35
C ILE A 90 -1.69 5.57 -1.07
N ASP A 91 -1.29 6.84 -1.20
CA ASP A 91 -1.11 7.47 -2.51
C ASP A 91 0.01 6.82 -3.33
N ALA A 92 1.09 6.39 -2.68
CA ALA A 92 2.16 5.64 -3.32
C ALA A 92 1.67 4.26 -3.81
N ILE A 93 0.94 3.52 -2.95
CA ILE A 93 0.36 2.22 -3.32
C ILE A 93 -0.61 2.38 -4.49
N LYS A 94 -1.47 3.41 -4.48
CA LYS A 94 -2.38 3.71 -5.60
C LYS A 94 -1.68 4.06 -6.91
N ARG A 95 -0.46 4.58 -6.89
CA ARG A 95 0.33 4.80 -8.12
C ARG A 95 0.83 3.45 -8.65
N SER A 96 1.36 2.62 -7.75
CA SER A 96 1.81 1.26 -8.09
C SER A 96 0.67 0.38 -8.63
N ILE A 97 -0.54 0.47 -8.07
CA ILE A 97 -1.71 -0.23 -8.63
C ILE A 97 -2.04 0.26 -10.05
N ARG A 98 -1.94 1.56 -10.32
CA ARG A 98 -2.17 2.10 -11.67
C ARG A 98 -1.14 1.61 -12.68
N GLU A 99 0.12 1.46 -12.27
CA GLU A 99 1.17 0.85 -13.10
C GLU A 99 0.84 -0.63 -13.38
N LEU A 100 0.41 -1.38 -12.37
CA LEU A 100 -0.06 -2.76 -12.53
C LEU A 100 -1.25 -2.88 -13.49
N ASP A 101 -2.25 -2.00 -13.36
CA ASP A 101 -3.41 -1.97 -14.25
C ASP A 101 -2.99 -1.75 -15.70
N GLN A 102 -2.04 -0.86 -15.95
CA GLN A 102 -1.51 -0.63 -17.30
C GLN A 102 -0.82 -1.87 -17.88
N VAL A 103 -0.08 -2.62 -17.05
CA VAL A 103 0.55 -3.87 -17.48
C VAL A 103 -0.51 -4.94 -17.75
N LEU A 104 -1.47 -5.12 -16.85
CA LEU A 104 -2.56 -6.08 -16.99
C LEU A 104 -3.41 -5.79 -18.23
N ASP A 105 -3.70 -4.54 -18.52
CA ASP A 105 -4.45 -4.14 -19.71
C ASP A 105 -3.66 -4.45 -21.00
N ARG A 106 -2.33 -4.22 -21.00
CA ARG A 106 -1.47 -4.64 -22.12
C ARG A 106 -1.48 -6.16 -22.31
N LEU A 107 -1.54 -6.93 -21.22
CA LEU A 107 -1.65 -8.39 -21.23
C LEU A 107 -3.02 -8.90 -21.71
N ARG A 108 -4.07 -8.09 -21.64
CA ARG A 108 -5.41 -8.46 -22.15
C ARG A 108 -5.60 -8.25 -23.65
N LEU A 109 -4.71 -7.48 -24.31
CA LEU A 109 -4.83 -7.19 -25.74
C LEU A 109 -4.55 -8.45 -26.59
N PRO A 110 -5.43 -8.79 -27.56
CA PRO A 110 -5.33 -10.04 -28.34
C PRO A 110 -4.20 -10.06 -29.39
N ILE A 111 -3.61 -8.90 -29.71
CA ILE A 111 -2.51 -8.79 -30.67
C ILE A 111 -1.32 -8.18 -29.93
N ARG A 112 -0.23 -8.94 -29.83
CA ARG A 112 1.04 -8.49 -29.28
C ARG A 112 2.15 -8.73 -30.29
N ASP A 113 2.95 -7.70 -30.52
CA ASP A 113 4.11 -7.75 -31.41
C ASP A 113 5.34 -8.41 -30.75
N SER A 114 5.33 -8.61 -29.42
CA SER A 114 6.41 -9.23 -28.67
C SER A 114 5.92 -10.11 -27.50
N ASN A 115 6.68 -11.16 -27.20
CA ASN A 115 6.45 -12.05 -26.05
C ASN A 115 7.14 -11.52 -24.76
N GLU A 116 7.41 -10.21 -24.74
CA GLU A 116 8.20 -9.51 -23.72
C GLU A 116 7.31 -8.54 -22.94
N VAL A 117 7.45 -8.56 -21.61
CA VAL A 117 6.74 -7.65 -20.72
C VAL A 117 7.77 -6.87 -19.93
N PHE A 118 7.72 -5.54 -20.05
CA PHE A 118 8.54 -4.64 -19.25
C PHE A 118 7.84 -4.34 -17.94
N LEU A 119 8.51 -4.67 -16.83
CA LEU A 119 8.06 -4.34 -15.48
C LEU A 119 9.06 -3.41 -14.81
N SER A 120 8.57 -2.58 -13.90
CA SER A 120 9.45 -1.79 -13.05
C SER A 120 10.23 -2.67 -12.09
N PRO A 121 11.45 -2.26 -11.68
CA PRO A 121 12.27 -3.00 -10.71
C PRO A 121 11.52 -3.27 -9.40
N GLU A 122 10.63 -2.35 -9.01
CA GLU A 122 9.78 -2.46 -7.82
C GLU A 122 8.83 -3.65 -7.92
N LEU A 123 8.13 -3.79 -9.05
CA LEU A 123 7.20 -4.89 -9.28
C LEU A 123 7.92 -6.23 -9.36
N ILE A 124 9.11 -6.27 -10.00
CA ILE A 124 9.96 -7.46 -10.06
C ILE A 124 10.36 -7.93 -8.66
N ARG A 125 10.74 -7.01 -7.77
CA ARG A 125 11.06 -7.34 -6.38
C ARG A 125 9.86 -7.87 -5.62
N GLU A 126 8.69 -7.26 -5.78
CA GLU A 126 7.47 -7.69 -5.09
C GLU A 126 7.01 -9.07 -5.55
N ILE A 127 7.06 -9.35 -6.85
CA ILE A 127 6.78 -10.67 -7.41
C ILE A 127 7.71 -11.71 -6.78
N ARG A 128 9.01 -11.42 -6.71
CA ARG A 128 10.00 -12.33 -6.11
C ARG A 128 9.68 -12.63 -4.65
N LEU A 129 9.36 -11.59 -3.87
CA LEU A 129 9.03 -11.73 -2.46
C LEU A 129 7.76 -12.58 -2.25
N LEU A 130 6.74 -12.41 -3.10
CA LEU A 130 5.54 -13.25 -3.04
C LEU A 130 5.85 -14.72 -3.33
N GLN A 131 6.66 -14.99 -4.36
CA GLN A 131 7.08 -16.36 -4.68
C GLN A 131 7.90 -17.01 -3.54
N GLU A 132 8.80 -16.25 -2.90
CA GLU A 132 9.59 -16.73 -1.76
C GLU A 132 8.71 -17.02 -0.52
N MET A 133 7.69 -16.18 -0.27
CA MET A 133 6.72 -16.41 0.80
C MET A 133 5.87 -17.65 0.54
N GLU A 134 5.42 -17.87 -0.69
CA GLU A 134 4.64 -19.05 -1.07
C GLU A 134 5.49 -20.34 -0.96
N ALA A 135 6.75 -20.31 -1.42
CA ALA A 135 7.67 -21.45 -1.31
C ALA A 135 8.07 -21.81 0.13
N SER A 136 7.88 -20.89 1.09
CA SER A 136 8.16 -21.12 2.52
C SER A 136 6.94 -21.63 3.30
N GLN A 137 5.77 -21.73 2.66
CA GLN A 137 4.53 -22.23 3.26
C GLN A 137 4.13 -23.64 2.80
N GLU A 138 4.93 -24.26 1.92
CA GLU A 138 4.88 -25.69 1.55
C GLU A 138 5.88 -26.52 2.36
#